data_AF-A0A8D0EKE1-F1
#
_entry.id   AF-A0A8D0EKE1-F1
#
_cell.length_a   1.000
_cell.length_b   1.000
_cell.length_c   1.000
_cell.angle_alpha   90.00
_cell.angle_beta   90.00
_cell.angle_gamma   90.00
#
_symmetry.space_group_name_H-M   'P 1'
#
loop_
_entity.id
_entity.type
_entity.pdbx_description
1 polymer ?
#
loop_
_entity_poly.entity_id
_entity_poly.type
_entity_poly.pdbx_seq_one_letter_code
_entity_poly.pdbx_strand_id
1 'polypeptide(L)'
;MTFFPKISFQHEVEEYLTKMFRNNELITALGTQEAESKYQSLLSHLSHPPGFTTVRVNTHLASVKHVKKLLFEEIQKQFKGLCVPVLEHPKLQDILLIPVIGPSLTYFRFSLYHN
;
A
#
# COMPACT_ATOMS: atom_id res chain seq x y z
N MET A 1 5.36 -14.63 -6.62
CA MET A 1 4.89 -15.19 -5.33
C MET A 1 4.43 -14.03 -4.47
N THR A 2 3.14 -13.96 -4.13
CA THR A 2 2.60 -12.96 -3.21
C THR A 2 2.80 -13.45 -1.77
N PHE A 3 3.17 -12.54 -0.86
CA PHE A 3 3.55 -12.90 0.51
C PHE A 3 2.33 -13.08 1.41
N PHE A 4 1.28 -12.30 1.14
CA PHE A 4 -0.01 -12.44 1.79
C PHE A 4 -1.00 -13.14 0.84
N PRO A 5 -1.88 -14.00 1.36
CA PRO A 5 -3.01 -14.51 0.59
C PRO A 5 -3.96 -13.37 0.22
N LYS A 6 -4.83 -13.59 -0.77
CA LYS A 6 -5.91 -12.64 -1.08
C LYS A 6 -6.74 -12.33 0.16
N ILE A 7 -7.29 -11.14 0.22
CA ILE A 7 -8.14 -10.74 1.35
C ILE A 7 -9.33 -11.69 1.42
N SER A 8 -9.66 -12.15 2.63
CA SER A 8 -10.81 -13.01 2.87
C SER A 8 -11.97 -12.16 3.38
N PHE A 9 -13.12 -12.32 2.74
CA PHE A 9 -14.36 -11.68 3.14
C PHE A 9 -15.36 -12.72 3.62
N GLN A 10 -16.40 -12.26 4.30
CA GLN A 10 -17.61 -13.07 4.49
C GLN A 10 -18.23 -13.35 3.12
N HIS A 11 -18.87 -14.51 2.99
CA HIS A 11 -19.38 -15.02 1.72
C HIS A 11 -20.31 -14.01 1.01
N GLU A 12 -21.25 -13.41 1.75
CA GLU A 12 -22.17 -12.40 1.23
C GLU A 12 -21.47 -11.16 0.64
N VAL A 13 -20.35 -10.74 1.24
CA VAL A 13 -19.54 -9.62 0.76
C VAL A 13 -18.75 -10.03 -0.48
N GLU A 14 -18.17 -11.23 -0.49
CA GLU A 14 -17.44 -11.73 -1.67
C GLU A 14 -18.39 -11.87 -2.88
N GLU A 15 -19.62 -12.37 -2.70
CA GLU A 15 -20.62 -12.43 -3.76
C GLU A 15 -21.00 -11.04 -4.29
N TYR A 16 -21.23 -10.09 -3.38
CA TYR A 16 -21.59 -8.72 -3.75
C TYR A 16 -20.47 -8.06 -4.56
N LEU A 17 -19.23 -8.10 -4.06
CA LEU A 17 -18.08 -7.52 -4.74
C LEU A 17 -17.83 -8.20 -6.09
N THR A 18 -17.98 -9.52 -6.17
CA THR A 18 -17.84 -10.27 -7.43
C THR A 18 -18.84 -9.78 -8.47
N LYS A 19 -20.12 -9.57 -8.11
CA LYS A 19 -21.14 -9.03 -9.01
C LYS A 19 -20.82 -7.61 -9.47
N MET A 20 -20.31 -6.77 -8.57
CA MET A 20 -19.97 -5.37 -8.87
C MET A 20 -18.78 -5.25 -9.81
N PHE A 21 -17.68 -5.97 -9.54
CA PHE A 21 -16.43 -5.88 -10.33
C PHE A 21 -16.45 -6.76 -11.59
N ARG A 22 -17.47 -7.59 -11.76
CA ARG A 22 -17.74 -8.39 -12.98
C ARG A 22 -19.12 -8.10 -13.55
N ASN A 23 -19.57 -6.86 -13.46
CA ASN A 23 -20.84 -6.45 -14.07
C ASN A 23 -20.77 -6.53 -15.61
N ASN A 24 -21.93 -6.47 -16.27
CA ASN A 24 -22.01 -6.60 -17.72
C ASN A 24 -21.27 -5.48 -18.45
N GLU A 25 -21.25 -4.25 -17.92
CA GLU A 25 -20.54 -3.13 -18.54
C GLU A 25 -19.03 -3.38 -18.61
N LEU A 26 -18.44 -3.84 -17.49
CA LEU A 26 -17.02 -4.20 -17.41
C LEU A 26 -16.70 -5.43 -18.25
N ILE A 27 -17.56 -6.45 -18.25
CA ILE A 27 -17.38 -7.64 -19.09
C ILE A 27 -17.45 -7.27 -20.57
N THR A 28 -18.37 -6.40 -20.98
CA THR A 28 -18.48 -5.95 -22.37
C THR A 28 -17.29 -5.08 -22.78
N ALA A 29 -16.80 -4.22 -21.89
CA ALA A 29 -15.68 -3.32 -22.19
C ALA A 29 -14.30 -4.01 -22.19
N LEU A 30 -14.07 -4.97 -21.28
CA LEU A 30 -12.75 -5.58 -21.06
C LEU A 30 -12.68 -7.06 -21.46
N GLY A 31 -13.82 -7.74 -21.55
CA GLY A 31 -13.92 -9.19 -21.68
C GLY A 31 -13.93 -9.90 -20.32
N THR A 32 -14.61 -11.06 -20.26
CA THR A 32 -14.82 -11.83 -19.03
C THR A 32 -13.51 -12.21 -18.33
N GLN A 33 -12.51 -12.64 -19.08
CA GLN A 33 -11.24 -13.10 -18.53
C GLN A 33 -10.42 -11.96 -17.92
N GLU A 34 -10.37 -10.80 -18.59
CA GLU A 34 -9.64 -9.64 -18.09
C GLU A 34 -10.33 -9.02 -16.89
N ALA A 35 -11.67 -8.95 -16.88
CA ALA A 35 -12.43 -8.52 -15.71
C ALA A 35 -12.17 -9.41 -14.49
N GLU A 36 -12.17 -10.74 -14.66
CA GLU A 36 -11.80 -11.69 -13.60
C GLU A 36 -10.36 -11.50 -13.13
N SER A 37 -9.41 -11.40 -14.06
CA SER A 37 -7.98 -11.22 -13.76
C SER A 37 -7.73 -9.95 -12.95
N LYS A 38 -8.33 -8.81 -13.35
CA LYS A 38 -8.25 -7.55 -12.61
C LYS A 38 -8.88 -7.65 -11.23
N TYR A 39 -10.02 -8.33 -11.10
CA TYR A 39 -10.67 -8.53 -9.81
C TYR A 39 -9.83 -9.39 -8.85
N GLN A 40 -9.29 -10.52 -9.32
CA GLN A 40 -8.38 -11.35 -8.50
C GLN A 40 -7.11 -10.59 -8.13
N SER A 41 -6.58 -9.77 -9.04
CA SER A 41 -5.44 -8.90 -8.76
C SER A 41 -5.75 -7.87 -7.66
N LEU A 42 -6.93 -7.23 -7.71
CA LEU A 42 -7.39 -6.32 -6.67
C LEU A 42 -7.45 -7.01 -5.30
N LEU A 43 -8.10 -8.18 -5.21
CA LEU A 43 -8.20 -8.95 -3.96
C LEU A 43 -6.83 -9.33 -3.40
N SER A 44 -5.86 -9.62 -4.27
CA SER A 44 -4.48 -9.89 -3.85
C SER A 44 -3.79 -8.63 -3.32
N HIS A 45 -3.91 -7.49 -4.01
CA HIS A 45 -3.24 -6.25 -3.61
C HIS A 45 -3.79 -5.67 -2.30
N LEU A 46 -5.09 -5.85 -2.00
CA LEU A 46 -5.71 -5.34 -0.78
C LEU A 46 -5.13 -5.94 0.52
N SER A 47 -4.54 -7.13 0.46
CA SER A 47 -3.86 -7.74 1.60
C SER A 47 -2.47 -7.15 1.89
N HIS A 48 -1.93 -6.33 0.99
CA HIS A 48 -0.58 -5.82 1.08
C HIS A 48 -0.61 -4.34 1.51
N PRO A 49 0.31 -3.91 2.39
CA PRO A 49 0.48 -2.49 2.69
C PRO A 49 0.83 -1.69 1.42
N PRO A 50 0.43 -0.41 1.32
CA PRO A 50 0.87 0.46 0.25
C PRO A 50 2.40 0.58 0.19
N GLY A 51 2.95 0.74 -1.01
CA GLY A 51 4.40 0.90 -1.20
C GLY A 51 4.99 2.20 -0.64
N PHE A 52 4.14 3.16 -0.27
CA PHE A 52 4.53 4.43 0.34
C PHE A 52 3.64 4.74 1.54
N THR A 53 4.27 5.13 2.64
CA THR A 53 3.60 5.85 3.72
C THR A 53 3.56 7.33 3.34
N THR A 54 2.41 7.96 3.50
CA THR A 54 2.19 9.36 3.11
C THR A 54 1.94 10.22 4.35
N VAL A 55 2.51 11.43 4.36
CA VAL A 55 2.37 12.38 5.46
C VAL A 55 2.04 13.75 4.89
N ARG A 56 0.94 14.36 5.36
CA ARG A 56 0.60 15.75 5.04
C ARG A 56 1.26 16.71 6.01
N VAL A 57 2.00 17.68 5.48
CA VAL A 57 2.65 18.74 6.24
C VAL A 57 1.62 19.79 6.63
N ASN A 58 1.60 20.17 7.90
CA ASN A 58 0.85 21.34 8.34
C ASN A 58 1.60 22.64 7.97
N THR A 59 1.36 23.13 6.76
CA THR A 59 2.07 24.30 6.18
C THR A 59 1.78 25.62 6.88
N HIS A 60 0.74 25.68 7.72
CA HIS A 60 0.47 26.85 8.56
C HIS A 60 1.51 27.03 9.68
N LEU A 61 2.09 25.92 10.17
CA LEU A 61 3.04 25.95 11.30
C LEU A 61 4.49 25.74 10.88
N ALA A 62 4.74 25.01 9.79
CA ALA A 62 6.09 24.70 9.34
C ALA A 62 6.17 24.50 7.83
N SER A 63 7.31 24.85 7.24
CA SER A 63 7.55 24.59 5.81
C SER A 63 7.80 23.11 5.53
N VAL A 64 7.46 22.66 4.32
CA VAL A 64 7.67 21.29 3.85
C VAL A 64 9.14 20.88 3.96
N LYS A 65 10.06 21.76 3.56
CA LYS A 65 11.51 21.52 3.66
C LYS A 65 11.96 21.29 5.11
N HIS A 66 11.39 22.03 6.06
CA HIS A 66 11.72 21.88 7.48
C HIS A 66 11.21 20.54 8.02
N VAL A 67 9.94 20.21 7.79
CA VAL A 67 9.34 18.95 8.27
C VAL A 67 9.99 17.73 7.61
N LYS A 68 10.35 17.82 6.32
CA LYS A 68 11.10 16.78 5.61
C LYS A 68 12.43 16.45 6.30
N LYS A 69 13.17 17.47 6.73
CA LYS A 69 14.44 17.28 7.46
C LYS A 69 14.21 16.60 8.81
N LEU A 70 13.23 17.08 9.58
CA LEU A 70 12.89 16.47 10.88
C LEU A 70 12.46 15.01 10.75
N LEU A 71 11.61 14.71 9.77
CA LEU A 71 11.17 13.34 9.50
C LEU A 71 12.33 12.45 9.08
N PHE A 72 13.23 12.94 8.22
CA PHE A 72 14.41 12.18 7.81
C PHE A 72 15.30 11.82 9.00
N GLU A 73 15.58 12.79 9.89
CA GLU A 73 16.34 12.56 11.12
C GLU A 73 15.65 11.57 12.07
N GLU A 74 14.33 11.66 12.20
CA GLU A 74 13.55 10.79 13.07
C GLU A 74 13.52 9.34 12.55
N ILE A 75 13.34 9.14 11.25
CA ILE A 75 13.40 7.82 10.62
C ILE A 75 14.77 7.19 10.83
N GLN A 76 15.86 7.95 10.69
CA GLN A 76 17.20 7.42 10.97
C GLN A 76 17.35 6.95 12.42
N LYS A 77 16.76 7.66 13.39
CA LYS A 77 16.75 7.23 14.79
C LYS A 77 15.96 5.93 14.98
N GLN A 78 14.76 5.85 14.41
CA GLN A 78 13.88 4.69 14.56
C GLN A 78 14.46 3.42 13.93
N PHE A 79 15.09 3.54 12.75
CA PHE A 79 15.64 2.41 12.00
C PHE A 79 17.16 2.23 12.18
N LYS A 80 17.73 2.67 13.31
CA LYS A 80 19.14 2.44 13.70
C LYS A 80 20.14 2.83 12.61
N GLY A 81 19.93 3.97 11.96
CA GLY A 81 20.80 4.50 10.91
C GLY A 81 20.48 4.04 9.49
N LEU A 82 19.40 3.26 9.28
CA LEU A 82 18.92 2.95 7.93
C LEU A 82 18.48 4.25 7.24
N CYS A 83 19.10 4.55 6.10
CA CYS A 83 18.79 5.75 5.33
C CYS A 83 17.60 5.49 4.40
N VAL A 84 16.39 5.84 4.86
CA VAL A 84 15.18 5.82 4.04
C VAL A 84 14.90 7.25 3.55
N PRO A 85 14.75 7.48 2.22
CA PRO A 85 14.54 8.83 1.71
C PRO A 85 13.13 9.32 2.05
N VAL A 86 13.01 10.64 2.29
CA VAL A 86 11.72 11.32 2.34
C VAL A 86 11.57 12.12 1.05
N LEU A 87 10.55 11.81 0.26
CA LEU A 87 10.31 12.43 -1.06
C LEU A 87 9.16 13.44 -0.97
N GLU A 88 9.15 14.44 -1.84
CA GLU A 88 8.03 15.37 -1.99
C GLU A 88 7.14 14.92 -3.14
N HIS A 89 5.82 15.00 -2.98
CA HIS A 89 4.90 14.61 -4.05
C HIS A 89 4.91 15.67 -5.17
N PRO A 90 5.06 15.29 -6.46
CA PRO A 90 5.29 16.25 -7.54
C PRO A 90 4.12 17.19 -7.82
N LYS A 91 2.89 16.78 -7.48
CA LYS A 91 1.66 17.57 -7.71
C LYS A 91 1.00 18.09 -6.43
N LEU A 92 1.37 17.54 -5.26
CA LEU A 92 0.70 17.83 -3.98
C LEU A 92 1.77 18.41 -3.06
N GLN A 93 1.82 19.74 -3.01
CA GLN A 93 2.97 20.47 -2.47
C GLN A 93 3.14 20.26 -0.95
N ASP A 94 2.09 19.89 -0.24
CA ASP A 94 2.08 19.64 1.20
C ASP A 94 2.20 18.16 1.56
N ILE A 95 2.47 17.26 0.61
CA ILE A 95 2.59 15.81 0.85
C ILE A 95 4.04 15.34 0.76
N LEU A 96 4.46 14.60 1.77
CA LEU A 96 5.70 13.83 1.82
C LEU A 96 5.42 12.34 1.67
N LEU A 97 6.30 11.64 0.96
CA LEU A 97 6.22 10.21 0.67
C LEU A 97 7.44 9.50 1.26
N ILE A 98 7.21 8.44 2.02
CA ILE A 98 8.25 7.60 2.64
C ILE A 98 8.10 6.19 2.05
N PRO A 99 9.09 5.67 1.31
CA PRO A 99 8.99 4.33 0.73
C PRO A 99 9.00 3.27 1.84
N VAL A 100 8.12 2.28 1.70
CA VAL A 100 8.06 1.13 2.61
C VAL A 100 9.02 0.06 2.12
N ILE A 101 9.95 -0.37 3.00
CA ILE A 101 10.91 -1.43 2.67
C ILE A 101 10.27 -2.79 2.97
N GLY A 102 10.10 -3.60 1.94
CA GLY A 102 9.59 -4.96 2.04
C GLY A 102 9.32 -5.54 0.65
N PRO A 103 8.79 -6.77 0.58
CA PRO A 103 8.61 -7.73 1.68
C PRO A 103 9.95 -8.40 2.07
N SER A 104 10.20 -8.59 3.37
CA SER A 104 11.40 -9.28 3.86
C SER A 104 11.12 -10.77 4.13
N LEU A 105 11.60 -11.66 3.25
CA LEU A 105 11.43 -13.12 3.36
C LEU A 105 11.93 -13.71 4.69
N THR A 106 12.97 -13.11 5.29
CA THR A 106 13.64 -13.64 6.48
C THR A 106 12.82 -13.49 7.77
N TYR A 107 12.00 -12.43 7.89
CA TYR A 107 11.18 -12.19 9.10
C TYR A 107 9.86 -12.96 9.08
N PHE A 108 9.32 -13.25 7.89
CA PHE A 108 8.02 -13.90 7.74
C PHE A 108 8.02 -15.36 8.22
N ARG A 109 9.15 -16.08 8.03
CA ARG A 109 9.29 -17.45 8.54
C ARG A 109 9.17 -17.51 10.06
N PHE A 110 9.68 -16.54 10.81
CA PHE A 110 9.59 -16.54 12.27
C PHE A 110 8.15 -16.37 12.80
N SER A 111 7.29 -15.65 12.08
CA SER A 111 5.89 -15.43 12.50
C SER A 111 4.97 -16.64 12.29
N LEU A 112 5.34 -17.57 11.42
CA LEU A 112 4.53 -18.76 11.12
C LEU A 112 4.84 -19.96 12.03
N TYR A 113 5.95 -19.94 12.77
CA TYR A 113 6.30 -20.98 13.75
C TYR A 113 5.81 -20.68 15.18
N HIS A 114 5.10 -19.56 15.38
CA HIS A 114 4.63 -19.12 16.70
C HIS A 114 3.11 -18.91 16.79
N ASN A 115 2.31 -19.52 15.91
CA ASN A 115 0.86 -19.69 16.11
C ASN A 115 0.51 -21.17 16.07
#